data_AF-A0A855F151-F1
#
_entry.id   AF-A0A855F151-F1
#
_cell.length_a   1.000
_cell.length_b   1.000
_cell.length_c   1.000
_cell.angle_alpha   90.00
_cell.angle_beta   90.00
_cell.angle_gamma   90.00
#
_symmetry.space_group_name_H-M   'P 1'
#
loop_
_entity.id
_entity.type
_entity.pdbx_description
1 polymer ?
#
loop_
_entity_poly.entity_id
_entity_poly.type
_entity_poly.pdbx_seq_one_letter_code
_entity_poly.pdbx_strand_id
1 'polypeptide(L)'
;FGPLLPEFLGGSADLAPSNLTLWSGSKAINEDTAGNYIHYGVREFGMTAIANGIALHGGFLPYTSTFLMFVEYARNAVRMAALMKQRQVMVYTHDSIGLGEDGPTHQPVEQVASLRVTPNMSTWRPCDQVESAVAWKYGVERHDGPTALILSRQNLAQQDRTAEQLANIARGGYVLKECAGQPELIFIATGSEVELAVAAWDKLTAEGVKARVVSMPSTDAFDKQDAAYRESVLPKAVSARVAIEAGIADYWFKYVGLNGAIVGMTTFGESAPAEQLFEEFGFTVDNVVAKAKALL
;
A
#
# COMPACT_ATOMS: atom_id res chain seq x y z
N PHE A 1 -6.07 17.85 0.87
CA PHE A 1 -6.05 18.28 -0.55
C PHE A 1 -7.34 18.98 -1.01
N GLY A 2 -8.54 18.61 -0.53
CA GLY A 2 -9.83 19.15 -1.00
C GLY A 2 -9.91 20.65 -1.34
N PRO A 3 -9.64 21.58 -0.41
CA PRO A 3 -9.73 23.02 -0.68
C PRO A 3 -8.81 23.54 -1.80
N LEU A 4 -7.74 22.81 -2.14
CA LEU A 4 -6.76 23.18 -3.17
C LEU A 4 -7.11 22.61 -4.54
N LEU A 5 -7.99 21.59 -4.60
CA LEU A 5 -8.31 20.84 -5.81
C LEU A 5 -9.83 20.89 -6.06
N PRO A 6 -10.36 22.05 -6.52
CA PRO A 6 -11.78 22.19 -6.84
C PRO A 6 -12.25 21.25 -7.94
N GLU A 7 -11.33 20.72 -8.76
CA GLU A 7 -11.61 19.72 -9.80
C GLU A 7 -11.92 18.32 -9.23
N PHE A 8 -11.82 18.08 -7.92
CA PHE A 8 -12.17 16.77 -7.36
C PHE A 8 -13.64 16.40 -7.64
N LEU A 9 -13.83 15.18 -8.14
CA LEU A 9 -15.14 14.54 -8.23
C LEU A 9 -15.05 13.13 -7.63
N GLY A 10 -15.31 13.08 -6.34
CA GLY A 10 -15.10 11.90 -5.50
C GLY A 10 -16.29 10.99 -5.36
N GLY A 11 -16.09 9.82 -4.78
CA GLY A 11 -17.19 9.02 -4.25
C GLY A 11 -16.78 7.64 -3.75
N SER A 12 -17.73 6.97 -3.11
CA SER A 12 -17.59 5.61 -2.59
C SER A 12 -18.78 4.73 -3.00
N ALA A 13 -18.52 3.44 -3.17
CA ALA A 13 -19.52 2.42 -3.40
C ALA A 13 -20.23 2.03 -2.10
N ASP A 14 -21.11 2.91 -1.60
CA ASP A 14 -21.92 2.73 -0.38
C ASP A 14 -21.13 2.59 0.94
N LEU A 15 -19.83 2.89 0.93
CA LEU A 15 -18.92 2.70 2.06
C LEU A 15 -18.31 4.01 2.55
N ALA A 16 -18.93 5.16 2.28
CA ALA A 16 -18.42 6.47 2.67
C ALA A 16 -17.95 6.59 4.14
N PRO A 17 -18.72 6.13 5.16
CA PRO A 17 -18.28 6.21 6.56
C PRO A 17 -17.15 5.23 6.89
N SER A 18 -17.00 4.14 6.14
CA SER A 18 -15.96 3.11 6.38
C SER A 18 -14.67 3.40 5.60
N ASN A 19 -14.77 3.99 4.41
CA ASN A 19 -13.62 4.40 3.60
C ASN A 19 -13.12 5.80 3.93
N LEU A 20 -13.88 6.59 4.71
CA LEU A 20 -13.54 7.96 5.10
C LEU A 20 -13.32 8.92 3.90
N THR A 21 -14.20 8.83 2.91
CA THR A 21 -14.07 9.61 1.66
C THR A 21 -14.75 10.99 1.68
N LEU A 22 -15.56 11.27 2.69
CA LEU A 22 -16.17 12.60 2.87
C LEU A 22 -15.22 13.50 3.65
N TRP A 23 -14.99 14.70 3.13
CA TRP A 23 -14.31 15.81 3.83
C TRP A 23 -15.29 16.97 4.04
N SER A 24 -14.93 17.96 4.87
CA SER A 24 -15.83 19.04 5.31
C SER A 24 -16.49 19.86 4.19
N GLY A 25 -15.93 19.89 2.98
CA GLY A 25 -16.51 20.55 1.81
C GLY A 25 -17.06 19.60 0.74
N SER A 26 -17.30 18.33 1.08
CA SER A 26 -17.98 17.38 0.19
C SER A 26 -19.46 17.74 0.04
N LYS A 27 -19.95 17.76 -1.19
CA LYS A 27 -21.37 17.99 -1.53
C LYS A 27 -21.81 16.97 -2.57
N ALA A 28 -22.87 16.23 -2.26
CA ALA A 28 -23.34 15.16 -3.13
C ALA A 28 -24.07 15.71 -4.37
N ILE A 29 -23.74 15.20 -5.56
CA ILE A 29 -24.29 15.72 -6.82
C ILE A 29 -25.79 15.44 -7.02
N ASN A 30 -26.35 14.49 -6.26
CA ASN A 30 -27.78 14.22 -6.21
C ASN A 30 -28.55 15.20 -5.30
N GLU A 31 -27.86 16.02 -4.51
CA GLU A 31 -28.42 17.08 -3.67
C GLU A 31 -28.17 18.47 -4.27
N ASP A 32 -26.95 18.69 -4.77
CA ASP A 32 -26.53 19.91 -5.46
C ASP A 32 -25.73 19.53 -6.70
N THR A 33 -26.25 19.80 -7.89
CA THR A 33 -25.60 19.43 -9.17
C THR A 33 -24.23 20.09 -9.38
N ALA A 34 -23.91 21.17 -8.64
CA ALA A 34 -22.58 21.79 -8.62
C ALA A 34 -21.64 21.17 -7.56
N GLY A 35 -22.06 20.07 -6.93
CA GLY A 35 -21.29 19.32 -5.94
C GLY A 35 -20.07 18.59 -6.51
N ASN A 36 -19.37 17.89 -5.64
CA ASN A 36 -18.06 17.28 -5.90
C ASN A 36 -17.97 15.83 -5.37
N TYR A 37 -19.11 15.23 -5.02
CA TYR A 37 -19.18 13.89 -4.44
C TYR A 37 -20.32 13.06 -5.06
N ILE A 38 -20.07 11.77 -5.28
CA ILE A 38 -21.00 10.83 -5.89
C ILE A 38 -21.24 9.67 -4.91
N HIS A 39 -22.50 9.45 -4.54
CA HIS A 39 -22.94 8.20 -3.92
C HIS A 39 -23.19 7.16 -5.02
N TYR A 40 -22.20 6.30 -5.26
CA TYR A 40 -22.30 5.30 -6.34
C TYR A 40 -23.27 4.15 -6.01
N GLY A 41 -23.56 3.92 -4.72
CA GLY A 41 -24.20 2.69 -4.24
C GLY A 41 -23.28 1.47 -4.40
N VAL A 42 -23.79 0.27 -4.14
CA VAL A 42 -23.02 -0.99 -4.22
C VAL A 42 -22.76 -1.39 -5.69
N ARG A 43 -21.83 -0.69 -6.34
CA ARG A 43 -21.60 -0.72 -7.79
C ARG A 43 -20.14 -0.50 -8.15
N GLU A 44 -19.23 -1.29 -7.62
CA GLU A 44 -17.78 -1.09 -7.75
C GLU A 44 -17.33 -1.01 -9.20
N PHE A 45 -17.78 -1.94 -10.05
CA PHE A 45 -17.41 -1.95 -11.46
C PHE A 45 -17.97 -0.71 -12.19
N GLY A 46 -19.25 -0.41 -11.98
CA GLY A 46 -19.89 0.76 -12.54
C GLY A 46 -19.19 2.06 -12.11
N MET A 47 -18.91 2.20 -10.81
CA MET A 47 -18.17 3.32 -10.22
C MET A 47 -16.83 3.53 -10.93
N THR A 48 -16.00 2.49 -11.03
CA THR A 48 -14.66 2.64 -11.61
C THR A 48 -14.73 2.92 -13.12
N ALA A 49 -15.67 2.32 -13.86
CA ALA A 49 -15.86 2.61 -15.27
C ALA A 49 -16.41 4.03 -15.53
N ILE A 50 -17.33 4.51 -14.68
CA ILE A 50 -17.84 5.89 -14.72
C ILE A 50 -16.70 6.88 -14.46
N ALA A 51 -15.86 6.62 -13.46
CA ALA A 51 -14.71 7.46 -13.16
C ALA A 51 -13.69 7.53 -14.30
N ASN A 52 -13.51 6.44 -15.07
CA ASN A 52 -12.74 6.50 -16.31
C ASN A 52 -13.35 7.49 -17.31
N GLY A 53 -14.67 7.49 -17.47
CA GLY A 53 -15.39 8.46 -18.31
C GLY A 53 -15.23 9.91 -17.81
N ILE A 54 -15.28 10.12 -16.50
CA ILE A 54 -15.03 11.44 -15.85
C ILE A 54 -13.62 11.94 -16.18
N ALA A 55 -12.60 11.07 -16.04
CA ALA A 55 -11.22 11.42 -16.38
C ALA A 55 -11.05 11.75 -17.87
N LEU A 56 -11.64 10.93 -18.75
CA LEU A 56 -11.59 11.11 -20.21
C LEU A 56 -12.28 12.40 -20.68
N HIS A 57 -13.35 12.80 -20.02
CA HIS A 57 -14.08 14.03 -20.34
C HIS A 57 -13.21 15.28 -20.12
N GLY A 58 -12.35 15.25 -19.09
CA GLY A 58 -11.57 16.40 -18.67
C GLY A 58 -12.36 17.38 -17.80
N GLY A 59 -11.63 18.24 -17.07
CA GLY A 59 -12.19 19.19 -16.11
C GLY A 59 -12.29 18.67 -14.67
N PHE A 60 -12.15 17.36 -14.45
CA PHE A 60 -12.23 16.74 -13.13
C PHE A 60 -11.03 15.82 -12.83
N LEU A 61 -10.80 15.58 -11.54
CA LEU A 61 -9.90 14.57 -11.00
C LEU A 61 -10.76 13.58 -10.18
N PRO A 62 -11.10 12.41 -10.74
CA PRO A 62 -11.94 11.47 -10.03
C PRO A 62 -11.17 10.71 -8.97
N TYR A 63 -11.81 10.50 -7.82
CA TYR A 63 -11.41 9.44 -6.90
C TYR A 63 -12.59 8.52 -6.58
N THR A 64 -12.31 7.23 -6.47
CA THR A 64 -13.31 6.17 -6.24
C THR A 64 -12.90 5.30 -5.08
N SER A 65 -13.86 4.74 -4.33
CA SER A 65 -13.52 3.97 -3.14
C SER A 65 -14.46 2.80 -2.83
N THR A 66 -13.87 1.74 -2.30
CA THR A 66 -14.52 0.55 -1.73
C THR A 66 -13.50 -0.19 -0.83
N PHE A 67 -13.85 -1.31 -0.20
CA PHE A 67 -12.86 -2.19 0.43
C PHE A 67 -11.95 -2.84 -0.62
N LEU A 68 -10.70 -3.13 -0.26
CA LEU A 68 -9.71 -3.66 -1.20
C LEU A 68 -10.18 -4.96 -1.85
N MET A 69 -10.82 -5.87 -1.10
CA MET A 69 -11.35 -7.12 -1.65
C MET A 69 -12.21 -6.88 -2.90
N PHE A 70 -13.06 -5.84 -2.89
CA PHE A 70 -13.99 -5.57 -3.97
C PHE A 70 -13.37 -4.87 -5.18
N VAL A 71 -12.05 -4.66 -5.19
CA VAL A 71 -11.31 -4.38 -6.44
C VAL A 71 -11.52 -5.48 -7.46
N GLU A 72 -11.79 -6.71 -7.02
CA GLU A 72 -12.08 -7.85 -7.90
C GLU A 72 -13.35 -7.64 -8.72
N TYR A 73 -14.38 -7.03 -8.15
CA TYR A 73 -15.60 -6.66 -8.87
C TYR A 73 -15.29 -5.62 -9.97
N ALA A 74 -14.38 -4.68 -9.71
CA ALA A 74 -14.03 -3.59 -10.62
C ALA A 74 -12.78 -3.86 -11.48
N ARG A 75 -12.22 -5.07 -11.45
CA ARG A 75 -10.83 -5.33 -11.84
C ARG A 75 -10.51 -4.91 -13.26
N ASN A 76 -11.44 -5.13 -14.20
CA ASN A 76 -11.23 -4.76 -15.59
C ASN A 76 -11.32 -3.25 -15.81
N ALA A 77 -12.21 -2.53 -15.12
CA ALA A 77 -12.23 -1.06 -15.18
C ALA A 77 -10.93 -0.44 -14.65
N VAL A 78 -10.35 -1.01 -13.59
CA VAL A 78 -9.03 -0.61 -13.08
C VAL A 78 -7.95 -0.81 -14.15
N ARG A 79 -7.95 -1.98 -14.82
CA ARG A 79 -7.04 -2.26 -15.93
C ARG A 79 -7.22 -1.27 -17.08
N MET A 80 -8.46 -0.90 -17.40
CA MET A 80 -8.77 0.07 -18.46
C MET A 80 -8.26 1.47 -18.12
N ALA A 81 -8.35 1.91 -16.86
CA ALA A 81 -7.76 3.17 -16.42
C ALA A 81 -6.25 3.20 -16.70
N ALA A 82 -5.55 2.11 -16.35
CA ALA A 82 -4.12 1.96 -16.59
C ALA A 82 -3.78 1.91 -18.09
N LEU A 83 -4.53 1.14 -18.89
CA LEU A 83 -4.34 1.04 -20.33
C LEU A 83 -4.53 2.40 -21.03
N MET A 84 -5.56 3.14 -20.66
CA MET A 84 -5.90 4.44 -21.24
C MET A 84 -5.07 5.59 -20.67
N LYS A 85 -4.14 5.31 -19.75
CA LYS A 85 -3.28 6.31 -19.09
C LYS A 85 -4.09 7.41 -18.40
N GLN A 86 -5.24 7.06 -17.82
CA GLN A 86 -6.14 8.03 -17.18
C GLN A 86 -5.74 8.27 -15.72
N ARG A 87 -5.75 9.55 -15.33
CA ARG A 87 -5.54 9.96 -13.95
C ARG A 87 -6.80 9.72 -13.12
N GLN A 88 -6.73 8.74 -12.22
CA GLN A 88 -7.77 8.41 -11.25
C GLN A 88 -7.10 7.93 -9.95
N VAL A 89 -7.59 8.39 -8.80
CA VAL A 89 -7.16 7.87 -7.49
C VAL A 89 -8.17 6.83 -7.01
N MET A 90 -7.70 5.61 -6.75
CA MET A 90 -8.52 4.50 -6.28
C MET A 90 -8.20 4.24 -4.81
N VAL A 91 -9.14 4.58 -3.93
CA VAL A 91 -8.99 4.49 -2.47
C VAL A 91 -9.54 3.15 -2.00
N TYR A 92 -8.66 2.21 -1.70
CA TYR A 92 -9.03 0.88 -1.21
C TYR A 92 -8.66 0.75 0.27
N THR A 93 -9.66 0.65 1.16
CA THR A 93 -9.41 0.46 2.60
C THR A 93 -9.61 -1.00 3.03
N HIS A 94 -9.35 -1.32 4.29
CA HIS A 94 -9.49 -2.68 4.84
C HIS A 94 -8.61 -3.68 4.07
N ASP A 95 -7.31 -3.44 4.13
CA ASP A 95 -6.33 -3.98 3.18
C ASP A 95 -5.79 -5.38 3.47
N SER A 96 -6.12 -5.97 4.62
CA SER A 96 -5.50 -7.22 5.10
C SER A 96 -6.39 -7.95 6.12
N ILE A 97 -5.87 -9.04 6.69
CA ILE A 97 -6.41 -9.69 7.89
C ILE A 97 -6.60 -8.73 9.08
N GLY A 98 -5.95 -7.57 9.07
CA GLY A 98 -6.11 -6.50 10.07
C GLY A 98 -7.54 -5.92 10.16
N LEU A 99 -8.42 -6.22 9.19
CA LEU A 99 -9.83 -5.87 9.30
C LEU A 99 -10.60 -6.73 10.31
N GLY A 100 -10.11 -7.93 10.65
CA GLY A 100 -10.67 -8.78 11.70
C GLY A 100 -11.92 -9.56 11.28
N GLU A 101 -13.01 -9.34 12.00
CA GLU A 101 -14.13 -10.28 12.15
C GLU A 101 -14.97 -10.53 10.89
N ASP A 102 -14.88 -9.69 9.85
CA ASP A 102 -15.60 -9.96 8.58
C ASP A 102 -15.05 -11.19 7.84
N GLY A 103 -13.84 -11.64 8.19
CA GLY A 103 -13.32 -12.94 7.82
C GLY A 103 -12.84 -13.08 6.37
N PRO A 104 -12.59 -14.32 5.91
CA PRO A 104 -11.84 -14.60 4.67
C PRO A 104 -12.49 -14.08 3.39
N THR A 105 -13.79 -13.80 3.41
CA THR A 105 -14.50 -13.24 2.25
C THR A 105 -14.22 -11.77 2.04
N HIS A 106 -13.69 -11.07 3.06
CA HIS A 106 -13.39 -9.64 3.04
C HIS A 106 -11.91 -9.35 3.16
N GLN A 107 -11.14 -10.24 3.79
CA GLN A 107 -9.71 -10.08 4.07
C GLN A 107 -8.87 -10.27 2.81
N PRO A 108 -8.27 -9.20 2.28
CA PRO A 108 -7.41 -9.30 1.10
C PRO A 108 -6.13 -10.08 1.42
N VAL A 109 -5.66 -10.84 0.43
CA VAL A 109 -4.40 -11.59 0.48
C VAL A 109 -3.59 -11.34 -0.80
N GLU A 110 -4.16 -11.59 -1.97
CA GLU A 110 -3.49 -11.55 -3.28
C GLU A 110 -3.77 -10.29 -4.10
N GLN A 111 -4.73 -9.46 -3.67
CA GLN A 111 -5.24 -8.32 -4.45
C GLN A 111 -4.15 -7.28 -4.71
N VAL A 112 -3.30 -6.99 -3.71
CA VAL A 112 -2.18 -6.05 -3.86
C VAL A 112 -1.17 -6.55 -4.88
N ALA A 113 -0.81 -7.84 -4.82
CA ALA A 113 0.11 -8.45 -5.80
C ALA A 113 -0.46 -8.37 -7.22
N SER A 114 -1.77 -8.64 -7.39
CA SER A 114 -2.48 -8.50 -8.66
C SER A 114 -2.39 -7.09 -9.22
N LEU A 115 -2.59 -6.06 -8.39
CA LEU A 115 -2.47 -4.66 -8.79
C LEU A 115 -1.02 -4.31 -9.19
N ARG A 116 -0.04 -4.72 -8.40
CA ARG A 116 1.40 -4.45 -8.64
C ARG A 116 1.91 -5.03 -9.95
N VAL A 117 1.40 -6.19 -10.39
CA VAL A 117 1.79 -6.79 -11.68
C VAL A 117 1.02 -6.24 -12.88
N THR A 118 0.10 -5.28 -12.68
CA THR A 118 -0.66 -4.66 -13.76
C THR A 118 0.19 -3.57 -14.45
N PRO A 119 0.42 -3.64 -15.77
CA PRO A 119 1.16 -2.60 -16.48
C PRO A 119 0.54 -1.22 -16.30
N ASN A 120 1.38 -0.20 -16.09
CA ASN A 120 1.00 1.20 -15.87
C ASN A 120 0.14 1.48 -14.62
N MET A 121 -0.06 0.50 -13.74
CA MET A 121 -0.68 0.71 -12.44
C MET A 121 0.34 1.30 -11.45
N SER A 122 -0.07 2.27 -10.65
CA SER A 122 0.67 2.71 -9.47
C SER A 122 -0.05 2.21 -8.23
N THR A 123 0.65 1.55 -7.31
CA THR A 123 0.06 0.97 -6.09
C THR A 123 0.87 1.39 -4.88
N TRP A 124 0.21 2.06 -3.94
CA TRP A 124 0.82 2.58 -2.72
C TRP A 124 0.19 1.95 -1.48
N ARG A 125 1.00 1.30 -0.64
CA ARG A 125 0.61 0.76 0.67
C ARG A 125 1.39 1.49 1.77
N PRO A 126 0.97 2.70 2.16
CA PRO A 126 1.68 3.56 3.09
C PRO A 126 1.68 3.03 4.53
N CYS A 127 2.79 3.18 5.25
CA CYS A 127 2.93 2.68 6.62
C CYS A 127 2.42 3.61 7.71
N ASP A 128 2.17 4.88 7.40
CA ASP A 128 1.66 5.86 8.35
C ASP A 128 0.99 7.05 7.62
N GLN A 129 0.57 8.05 8.39
CA GLN A 129 -0.08 9.25 7.84
C GLN A 129 0.83 10.08 6.92
N VAL A 130 2.15 10.04 7.11
CA VAL A 130 3.11 10.80 6.28
C VAL A 130 3.23 10.15 4.91
N GLU A 131 3.44 8.83 4.87
CA GLU A 131 3.45 8.10 3.60
C GLU A 131 2.10 8.17 2.90
N SER A 132 1.00 8.16 3.66
CA SER A 132 -0.36 8.32 3.10
C SER A 132 -0.53 9.67 2.40
N ALA A 133 -0.03 10.75 2.99
CA ALA A 133 -0.07 12.08 2.38
C ALA A 133 0.81 12.15 1.11
N VAL A 134 2.00 11.53 1.12
CA VAL A 134 2.87 11.46 -0.07
C VAL A 134 2.24 10.62 -1.17
N ALA A 135 1.60 9.50 -0.83
CA ALA A 135 0.90 8.63 -1.79
C ALA A 135 -0.29 9.36 -2.44
N TRP A 136 -1.07 10.10 -1.65
CA TRP A 136 -2.13 10.97 -2.18
C TRP A 136 -1.58 12.05 -3.12
N LYS A 137 -0.50 12.74 -2.71
CA LYS A 137 0.17 13.75 -3.55
C LYS A 137 0.63 13.15 -4.87
N TYR A 138 1.31 12.01 -4.83
CA TYR A 138 1.72 11.28 -6.02
C TYR A 138 0.53 10.93 -6.91
N GLY A 139 -0.56 10.41 -6.32
CA GLY A 139 -1.76 10.04 -7.04
C GLY A 139 -2.42 11.19 -7.80
N VAL A 140 -2.50 12.37 -7.20
CA VAL A 140 -3.10 13.55 -7.86
C VAL A 140 -2.18 14.20 -8.89
N GLU A 141 -0.86 14.07 -8.75
CA GLU A 141 0.14 14.58 -9.69
C GLU A 141 0.43 13.62 -10.85
N ARG A 142 -0.03 12.36 -10.77
CA ARG A 142 0.19 11.35 -11.80
C ARG A 142 -0.75 11.52 -12.99
N HIS A 143 -0.29 12.20 -14.04
CA HIS A 143 -1.10 12.50 -15.22
C HIS A 143 -1.25 11.36 -16.26
N ASP A 144 -0.46 10.29 -16.14
CA ASP A 144 -0.33 9.25 -17.17
C ASP A 144 -0.80 7.85 -16.74
N GLY A 145 -1.59 7.78 -15.66
CA GLY A 145 -2.22 6.54 -15.22
C GLY A 145 -2.81 6.62 -13.81
N PRO A 146 -3.50 5.54 -13.39
CA PRO A 146 -4.20 5.51 -12.12
C PRO A 146 -3.27 5.22 -10.94
N THR A 147 -3.70 5.60 -9.75
CA THR A 147 -3.00 5.28 -8.50
C THR A 147 -3.96 4.63 -7.52
N ALA A 148 -3.67 3.41 -7.08
CA ALA A 148 -4.36 2.75 -5.98
C ALA A 148 -3.66 3.05 -4.65
N LEU A 149 -4.45 3.47 -3.66
CA LEU A 149 -4.05 3.64 -2.28
C LEU A 149 -4.62 2.46 -1.49
N ILE A 150 -3.74 1.72 -0.83
CA ILE A 150 -4.03 0.51 -0.06
C ILE A 150 -3.93 0.85 1.42
N LEU A 151 -5.07 0.94 2.11
CA LEU A 151 -5.17 1.58 3.41
C LEU A 151 -5.72 0.64 4.49
N SER A 152 -5.12 0.69 5.67
CA SER A 152 -5.51 -0.13 6.81
C SER A 152 -6.87 0.28 7.39
N ARG A 153 -7.50 -0.63 8.13
CA ARG A 153 -8.62 -0.32 9.04
C ARG A 153 -8.09 0.21 10.38
N GLN A 154 -7.05 -0.45 10.88
CA GLN A 154 -6.40 -0.20 12.15
C GLN A 154 -5.46 1.01 12.11
N ASN A 155 -5.21 1.58 13.29
CA ASN A 155 -4.22 2.64 13.48
C ASN A 155 -2.81 2.12 13.20
N LEU A 156 -1.95 2.96 12.64
CA LEU A 156 -0.56 2.65 12.35
C LEU A 156 0.37 3.62 13.09
N ALA A 157 1.45 3.13 13.66
CA ALA A 157 2.45 3.98 14.31
C ALA A 157 3.22 4.83 13.29
N GLN A 158 3.32 6.13 13.56
CA GLN A 158 4.15 7.01 12.75
C GLN A 158 5.63 6.71 12.96
N GLN A 159 6.39 6.64 11.87
CA GLN A 159 7.82 6.43 11.90
C GLN A 159 8.60 7.77 11.90
N ASP A 160 9.68 7.82 12.68
CA ASP A 160 10.64 8.93 12.65
C ASP A 160 11.37 8.98 11.30
N ARG A 161 11.57 10.20 10.77
CA ARG A 161 12.26 10.42 9.50
C ARG A 161 13.15 11.66 9.54
N THR A 162 14.32 11.54 8.94
CA THR A 162 15.12 12.71 8.54
C THR A 162 14.48 13.42 7.33
N ALA A 163 14.94 14.63 7.02
CA ALA A 163 14.49 15.36 5.82
C ALA A 163 14.75 14.58 4.51
N GLU A 164 15.88 13.86 4.43
CA GLU A 164 16.20 13.02 3.27
C GLU A 164 15.25 11.83 3.17
N GLN A 165 14.98 11.14 4.28
CA GLN A 165 14.04 10.01 4.31
C GLN A 165 12.63 10.45 3.91
N LEU A 166 12.18 11.61 4.41
CA LEU A 166 10.90 12.20 4.05
C LEU A 166 10.78 12.45 2.54
N ALA A 167 11.83 13.02 1.92
CA ALA A 167 11.87 13.22 0.47
C ALA A 167 11.90 11.90 -0.31
N ASN A 168 12.57 10.89 0.23
CA ASN A 168 12.73 9.59 -0.42
C ASN A 168 11.46 8.72 -0.38
N ILE A 169 10.44 9.05 0.41
CA ILE A 169 9.14 8.33 0.37
C ILE A 169 8.59 8.30 -1.07
N ALA A 170 8.67 9.43 -1.79
CA ALA A 170 8.17 9.56 -3.16
C ALA A 170 8.92 8.66 -4.17
N ARG A 171 10.08 8.11 -3.78
CA ARG A 171 10.89 7.18 -4.60
C ARG A 171 10.43 5.73 -4.45
N GLY A 172 9.35 5.47 -3.70
CA GLY A 172 8.65 4.18 -3.64
C GLY A 172 9.27 3.16 -2.68
N GLY A 173 10.58 3.20 -2.48
CA GLY A 173 11.30 2.35 -1.53
C GLY A 173 12.55 3.04 -1.02
N TYR A 174 12.72 3.10 0.29
CA TYR A 174 13.79 3.87 0.93
C TYR A 174 14.24 3.26 2.26
N VAL A 175 15.46 3.59 2.67
CA VAL A 175 16.04 3.14 3.95
C VAL A 175 15.41 3.93 5.11
N LEU A 176 14.69 3.23 5.98
CA LEU A 176 14.05 3.80 7.17
C LEU A 176 14.91 3.63 8.43
N LYS A 177 15.49 2.44 8.63
CA LYS A 177 16.46 2.15 9.69
C LYS A 177 17.74 1.61 9.07
N GLU A 178 18.87 1.97 9.64
CA GLU A 178 20.18 1.72 9.03
C GLU A 178 21.22 1.30 10.08
N CYS A 179 22.19 0.49 9.67
CA CYS A 179 23.36 0.12 10.46
C CYS A 179 24.64 0.84 9.99
N ALA A 180 25.70 0.81 10.80
CA ALA A 180 27.01 1.28 10.35
C ALA A 180 27.69 0.24 9.43
N GLY A 181 28.07 0.68 8.22
CA GLY A 181 28.72 -0.18 7.22
C GLY A 181 27.71 -0.95 6.38
N GLN A 182 28.14 -2.08 5.80
CA GLN A 182 27.28 -2.93 4.99
C GLN A 182 26.36 -3.80 5.88
N PRO A 183 25.04 -3.85 5.62
CA PRO A 183 24.15 -4.72 6.37
C PRO A 183 24.39 -6.19 6.05
N GLU A 184 24.26 -7.02 7.08
CA GLU A 184 24.20 -8.49 6.99
C GLU A 184 22.79 -8.95 6.62
N LEU A 185 21.78 -8.16 7.00
CA LEU A 185 20.36 -8.47 6.81
C LEU A 185 19.57 -7.22 6.39
N ILE A 186 18.64 -7.38 5.44
CA ILE A 186 17.70 -6.32 5.06
C ILE A 186 16.25 -6.79 5.24
N PHE A 187 15.49 -6.08 6.08
CA PHE A 187 14.04 -6.18 6.09
C PHE A 187 13.42 -5.29 5.01
N ILE A 188 12.43 -5.81 4.30
CA ILE A 188 11.62 -5.07 3.33
C ILE A 188 10.17 -5.17 3.78
N ALA A 189 9.55 -4.05 4.14
CA ALA A 189 8.19 -4.05 4.67
C ALA A 189 7.34 -2.95 4.02
N THR A 190 6.02 -3.12 4.10
CA THR A 190 5.03 -2.17 3.58
C THR A 190 3.92 -1.98 4.60
N GLY A 191 3.17 -0.88 4.50
CA GLY A 191 1.94 -0.70 5.27
C GLY A 191 2.11 -0.95 6.76
N SER A 192 1.15 -1.67 7.33
CA SER A 192 1.12 -2.02 8.75
C SER A 192 2.32 -2.82 9.25
N GLU A 193 3.03 -3.55 8.39
CA GLU A 193 4.12 -4.43 8.80
C GLU A 193 5.46 -3.69 8.98
N VAL A 194 5.54 -2.40 8.63
CA VAL A 194 6.76 -1.61 8.87
C VAL A 194 7.05 -1.48 10.37
N GLU A 195 6.02 -1.31 11.20
CA GLU A 195 6.19 -1.28 12.66
C GLU A 195 6.78 -2.60 13.19
N LEU A 196 6.26 -3.72 12.71
CA LEU A 196 6.76 -5.06 13.02
C LEU A 196 8.23 -5.24 12.58
N ALA A 197 8.58 -4.77 11.39
CA ALA A 197 9.94 -4.83 10.86
C ALA A 197 10.93 -4.01 11.70
N VAL A 198 10.51 -2.82 12.16
CA VAL A 198 11.32 -1.96 13.04
C VAL A 198 11.52 -2.62 14.40
N ALA A 199 10.49 -3.21 14.99
CA ALA A 199 10.62 -3.93 16.25
C ALA A 199 11.55 -5.15 16.16
N ALA A 200 11.52 -5.89 15.05
CA ALA A 200 12.47 -6.98 14.80
C ALA A 200 13.90 -6.47 14.59
N TRP A 201 14.05 -5.34 13.89
CA TRP A 201 15.34 -4.66 13.73
C TRP A 201 15.94 -4.21 15.06
N ASP A 202 15.15 -3.62 15.96
CA ASP A 202 15.61 -3.21 17.30
C ASP A 202 16.16 -4.41 18.09
N LYS A 203 15.43 -5.54 18.10
CA LYS A 203 15.88 -6.78 18.77
C LYS A 203 17.20 -7.31 18.19
N LEU A 204 17.29 -7.44 16.87
CA LEU A 204 18.50 -7.97 16.22
C LEU A 204 19.70 -7.02 16.36
N THR A 205 19.47 -5.72 16.32
CA THR A 205 20.52 -4.70 16.51
C THR A 205 21.06 -4.75 17.94
N ALA A 206 20.20 -4.95 18.95
CA ALA A 206 20.61 -5.13 20.34
C ALA A 206 21.49 -6.39 20.55
N GLU A 207 21.33 -7.41 19.69
CA GLU A 207 22.16 -8.61 19.65
C GLU A 207 23.44 -8.45 18.80
N GLY A 208 23.65 -7.28 18.19
CA GLY A 208 24.84 -6.96 17.41
C GLY A 208 24.76 -7.30 15.91
N VAL A 209 23.60 -7.73 15.40
CA VAL A 209 23.40 -7.98 13.96
C VAL A 209 23.33 -6.67 13.20
N LYS A 210 24.03 -6.57 12.07
CA LYS A 210 23.95 -5.39 11.19
C LYS A 210 22.73 -5.47 10.29
N ALA A 211 21.58 -5.03 10.80
CA ALA A 211 20.33 -5.04 10.06
C ALA A 211 19.97 -3.66 9.48
N ARG A 212 19.19 -3.67 8.40
CA ARG A 212 18.57 -2.49 7.77
C ARG A 212 17.06 -2.72 7.62
N VAL A 213 16.26 -1.67 7.73
CA VAL A 213 14.83 -1.69 7.37
C VAL A 213 14.58 -0.78 6.17
N VAL A 214 13.97 -1.34 5.14
CA VAL A 214 13.48 -0.63 3.95
C VAL A 214 11.96 -0.58 4.02
N SER A 215 11.40 0.64 4.04
CA SER A 215 9.98 0.85 3.78
C SER A 215 9.77 0.91 2.27
N MET A 216 8.84 0.11 1.74
CA MET A 216 8.56 -0.03 0.31
C MET A 216 7.10 0.31 -0.02
N PRO A 217 6.62 1.55 0.23
CA PRO A 217 5.22 1.91 0.01
C PRO A 217 4.76 1.71 -1.44
N SER A 218 5.62 1.87 -2.44
CA SER A 218 5.28 1.63 -3.85
C SER A 218 6.41 0.96 -4.61
N THR A 219 6.20 -0.32 -4.94
CA THR A 219 7.14 -1.11 -5.71
C THR A 219 7.29 -0.60 -7.14
N ASP A 220 6.22 -0.09 -7.76
CA ASP A 220 6.29 0.44 -9.12
C ASP A 220 7.06 1.77 -9.19
N ALA A 221 6.95 2.63 -8.17
CA ALA A 221 7.74 3.86 -8.08
C ALA A 221 9.21 3.55 -7.79
N PHE A 222 9.50 2.54 -6.96
CA PHE A 222 10.85 2.06 -6.69
C PHE A 222 11.53 1.47 -7.92
N ASP A 223 10.82 0.61 -8.67
CA ASP A 223 11.36 -0.02 -9.89
C ASP A 223 11.72 0.99 -10.98
N LYS A 224 11.02 2.13 -11.03
CA LYS A 224 11.28 3.24 -11.96
C LYS A 224 12.50 4.08 -11.58
N GLN A 225 13.05 3.92 -10.38
CA GLN A 225 14.26 4.63 -9.97
C GLN A 225 15.47 4.14 -10.76
N ASP A 226 16.47 5.02 -10.89
CA ASP A 226 17.73 4.67 -11.50
C ASP A 226 18.42 3.49 -10.77
N ALA A 227 19.33 2.82 -11.48
CA ALA A 227 20.00 1.64 -10.94
C ALA A 227 20.86 1.94 -9.71
N ALA A 228 21.43 3.15 -9.62
CA ALA A 228 22.30 3.53 -8.51
C ALA A 228 21.49 3.69 -7.21
N TYR A 229 20.29 4.27 -7.28
CA TYR A 229 19.40 4.37 -6.14
C TYR A 229 18.87 3.00 -5.69
N ARG A 230 18.43 2.17 -6.64
CA ARG A 230 17.96 0.82 -6.28
C ARG A 230 19.07 0.00 -5.61
N GLU A 231 20.31 0.11 -6.08
CA GLU A 231 21.49 -0.51 -5.44
C GLU A 231 21.81 0.10 -4.07
N SER A 232 21.62 1.41 -3.86
CA SER A 232 21.88 2.02 -2.56
C SER A 232 20.87 1.57 -1.49
N VAL A 233 19.62 1.27 -1.88
CA VAL A 233 18.57 0.78 -0.99
C VAL A 233 18.65 -0.75 -0.79
N LEU A 234 18.79 -1.51 -1.88
CA LEU A 234 18.85 -2.98 -1.89
C LEU A 234 20.15 -3.48 -2.54
N PRO A 235 21.31 -3.30 -1.88
CA PRO A 235 22.61 -3.66 -2.44
C PRO A 235 22.65 -5.13 -2.84
N LYS A 236 23.08 -5.41 -4.08
CA LYS A 236 23.15 -6.78 -4.63
C LYS A 236 24.03 -7.73 -3.82
N ALA A 237 25.01 -7.18 -3.11
CA ALA A 237 25.92 -7.94 -2.26
C ALA A 237 25.25 -8.50 -0.99
N VAL A 238 24.09 -7.98 -0.59
CA VAL A 238 23.35 -8.43 0.59
C VAL A 238 22.15 -9.26 0.13
N SER A 239 22.31 -10.58 0.21
CA SER A 239 21.31 -11.56 -0.25
C SER A 239 20.35 -12.04 0.84
N ALA A 240 20.75 -11.95 2.12
CA ALA A 240 19.86 -12.21 3.24
C ALA A 240 18.84 -11.07 3.37
N ARG A 241 17.66 -11.30 2.79
CA ARG A 241 16.56 -10.34 2.74
C ARG A 241 15.30 -11.00 3.27
N VAL A 242 14.58 -10.30 4.13
CA VAL A 242 13.30 -10.76 4.70
C VAL A 242 12.21 -9.78 4.30
N ALA A 243 11.28 -10.22 3.46
CA ALA A 243 10.09 -9.43 3.16
C ALA A 243 9.00 -9.68 4.21
N ILE A 244 8.30 -8.64 4.65
CA ILE A 244 7.24 -8.71 5.67
C ILE A 244 6.02 -7.94 5.16
N GLU A 245 4.94 -8.65 4.85
CA GLU A 245 3.68 -8.05 4.40
C GLU A 245 2.52 -9.02 4.67
N ALA A 246 1.41 -8.51 5.23
CA ALA A 246 0.17 -9.26 5.41
C ALA A 246 -0.59 -9.44 4.08
N GLY A 247 0.05 -10.11 3.13
CA GLY A 247 -0.43 -10.43 1.80
C GLY A 247 0.33 -11.62 1.20
N ILE A 248 -0.01 -12.03 -0.02
CA ILE A 248 0.50 -13.26 -0.63
C ILE A 248 2.03 -13.27 -0.75
N ALA A 249 2.68 -14.31 -0.20
CA ALA A 249 4.12 -14.39 -0.08
C ALA A 249 4.84 -14.34 -1.44
N ASP A 250 4.35 -15.08 -2.44
CA ASP A 250 5.04 -15.30 -3.72
C ASP A 250 5.42 -14.03 -4.48
N TYR A 251 4.72 -12.91 -4.27
CA TYR A 251 5.07 -11.62 -4.86
C TYR A 251 6.50 -11.19 -4.51
N TRP A 252 6.95 -11.50 -3.29
CA TRP A 252 8.16 -10.95 -2.71
C TRP A 252 9.45 -11.59 -3.22
N PHE A 253 9.40 -12.75 -3.88
CA PHE A 253 10.56 -13.38 -4.51
C PHE A 253 11.31 -12.44 -5.45
N LYS A 254 10.61 -11.48 -6.07
CA LYS A 254 11.22 -10.44 -6.90
C LYS A 254 12.31 -9.62 -6.18
N TYR A 255 12.15 -9.37 -4.89
CA TYR A 255 13.05 -8.50 -4.11
C TYR A 255 13.98 -9.28 -3.18
N VAL A 256 13.55 -10.45 -2.69
CA VAL A 256 14.35 -11.28 -1.77
C VAL A 256 15.15 -12.38 -2.49
N GLY A 257 14.79 -12.72 -3.72
CA GLY A 257 15.44 -13.80 -4.49
C GLY A 257 15.22 -15.18 -3.87
N LEU A 258 16.07 -16.14 -4.24
CA LEU A 258 15.95 -17.54 -3.81
C LEU A 258 16.63 -17.84 -2.46
N ASN A 259 17.41 -16.89 -1.94
CA ASN A 259 18.21 -17.04 -0.72
C ASN A 259 17.69 -16.17 0.44
N GLY A 260 16.53 -15.53 0.25
CA GLY A 260 15.86 -14.74 1.29
C GLY A 260 14.74 -15.52 1.97
N ALA A 261 13.98 -14.82 2.81
CA ALA A 261 12.78 -15.33 3.46
C ALA A 261 11.62 -14.34 3.30
N ILE A 262 10.40 -14.84 3.48
CA ILE A 262 9.18 -14.05 3.37
C ILE A 262 8.30 -14.39 4.57
N VAL A 263 7.90 -13.37 5.33
CA VAL A 263 6.84 -13.42 6.33
C VAL A 263 5.61 -12.80 5.66
N GLY A 264 4.77 -13.66 5.13
CA GLY A 264 3.54 -13.27 4.43
C GLY A 264 2.52 -14.39 4.43
N MET A 265 1.34 -14.09 3.90
CA MET A 265 0.22 -15.02 3.81
C MET A 265 0.46 -16.07 2.72
N THR A 266 -0.03 -17.29 2.95
CA THR A 266 -0.02 -18.39 1.96
C THR A 266 -1.38 -19.09 1.82
N THR A 267 -2.38 -18.58 2.53
CA THR A 267 -3.75 -19.09 2.60
C THR A 267 -4.73 -17.92 2.58
N PHE A 268 -6.03 -18.21 2.49
CA PHE A 268 -7.04 -17.25 2.92
C PHE A 268 -6.92 -16.97 4.44
N GLY A 269 -7.59 -15.92 4.90
CA GLY A 269 -7.66 -15.59 6.32
C GLY A 269 -8.75 -16.36 7.07
N GLU A 270 -9.12 -15.87 8.25
CA GLU A 270 -10.10 -16.48 9.15
C GLU A 270 -10.94 -15.40 9.84
N SER A 271 -12.12 -15.76 10.33
CA SER A 271 -13.00 -14.84 11.07
C SER A 271 -12.63 -14.81 12.56
N ALA A 272 -11.80 -13.85 12.97
CA ALA A 272 -11.44 -13.61 14.37
C ALA A 272 -10.99 -12.14 14.58
N PRO A 273 -10.79 -11.69 15.84
CA PRO A 273 -10.19 -10.39 16.12
C PRO A 273 -8.81 -10.25 15.45
N ALA A 274 -8.51 -9.08 14.89
CA ALA A 274 -7.30 -8.83 14.10
C ALA A 274 -5.99 -9.22 14.81
N GLU A 275 -5.87 -8.94 16.11
CA GLU A 275 -4.68 -9.28 16.91
C GLU A 275 -4.41 -10.80 16.93
N GLN A 276 -5.47 -11.60 17.09
CA GLN A 276 -5.37 -13.06 17.08
C GLN A 276 -4.99 -13.58 15.68
N LEU A 277 -5.51 -12.96 14.62
CA LEU A 277 -5.15 -13.30 13.25
C LEU A 277 -3.67 -13.01 12.97
N PHE A 278 -3.17 -11.84 13.38
CA PHE A 278 -1.75 -11.52 13.22
C PHE A 278 -0.86 -12.50 13.98
N GLU A 279 -1.23 -12.91 15.20
CA GLU A 279 -0.50 -13.93 15.95
C GLU A 279 -0.52 -15.29 15.24
N GLU A 280 -1.69 -15.79 14.86
CA GLU A 280 -1.88 -17.10 14.22
C GLU A 280 -1.12 -17.21 12.89
N PHE A 281 -1.18 -16.16 12.06
CA PHE A 281 -0.49 -16.12 10.77
C PHE A 281 1.00 -15.73 10.88
N GLY A 282 1.52 -15.58 12.10
CA GLY A 282 2.95 -15.40 12.35
C GLY A 282 3.48 -13.98 12.12
N PHE A 283 2.63 -12.96 12.12
CA PHE A 283 3.04 -11.55 12.11
C PHE A 283 3.41 -11.08 13.52
N THR A 284 4.35 -11.78 14.13
CA THR A 284 4.87 -11.50 15.47
C THR A 284 6.36 -11.18 15.40
N VAL A 285 6.84 -10.34 16.32
CA VAL A 285 8.26 -9.95 16.35
C VAL A 285 9.15 -11.19 16.47
N ASP A 286 8.74 -12.17 17.28
CA ASP A 286 9.53 -13.37 17.54
C ASP A 286 9.62 -14.28 16.31
N ASN A 287 8.53 -14.45 15.55
CA ASN A 287 8.59 -15.20 14.29
C ASN A 287 9.47 -14.48 13.26
N VAL A 288 9.35 -13.16 13.10
CA VAL A 288 10.19 -12.38 12.18
C VAL A 288 11.67 -12.51 12.53
N VAL A 289 12.02 -12.36 13.81
CA VAL A 289 13.39 -12.53 14.31
C VAL A 289 13.89 -13.96 14.07
N ALA A 290 13.07 -14.98 14.32
CA ALA A 290 13.43 -16.37 14.09
C ALA A 290 13.72 -16.66 12.60
N LYS A 291 12.87 -16.16 11.69
CA LYS A 291 13.08 -16.28 10.23
C LYS A 291 14.33 -15.55 9.77
N ALA A 292 14.58 -14.36 10.31
CA ALA A 292 15.80 -13.60 10.04
C ALA A 292 17.06 -14.34 10.48
N LYS A 293 17.09 -14.86 11.71
CA LYS A 293 18.23 -15.63 12.24
C LYS A 293 18.48 -16.91 11.46
N ALA A 294 17.46 -17.53 10.87
CA ALA A 294 17.63 -18.72 10.04
C ALA A 294 18.33 -18.45 8.70
N LEU A 295 18.46 -17.17 8.28
CA LEU A 295 19.17 -16.77 7.06
C LEU A 295 20.64 -16.36 7.30
N LEU A 296 21.03 -16.11 8.55
CA LEU A 296 22.38 -15.67 8.95
C LEU A 296 23.26 -16.87 9.31
#